data_AF-A0A3N5Z4S3-F1
#
_entry.id   AF-A0A3N5Z4S3-F1
#
_cell.length_a   1.000
_cell.length_b   1.000
_cell.length_c   1.000
_cell.angle_alpha   90.00
_cell.angle_beta   90.00
_cell.angle_gamma   90.00
#
_symmetry.space_group_name_H-M   'P 1'
#
loop_
_entity.id
_entity.type
_entity.pdbx_description
1 polymer ?
#
loop_
_entity_poly.entity_id
_entity_poly.type
_entity_poly.pdbx_seq_one_letter_code
_entity_poly.pdbx_strand_id
1 'polypeptide(L)'
;MSKTVNSADPVAWVWKTAEQRFRHAKGSHDWDHTLRVIRLCEHIGPIEHADMTVLLIAACLHDIGRYHQDQSNGQICHAEKGAEMGKDIIQDLPLSSEQKINIVHAIKTHRFRGSNVPETIEAKVLFDADKLDAIGAVGIARAYLFAGELGARLHNTDNNIQNTKPYSKEDTGYRE
;
A
#
# COMPACT_ATOMS: atom_id res chain seq x y z
N MET A 1 -7.16 -25.51 13.30
CA MET A 1 -7.91 -25.92 12.10
C MET A 1 -7.12 -25.51 10.89
N SER A 2 -6.53 -26.47 10.18
CA SER A 2 -5.77 -26.21 8.96
C SER A 2 -6.69 -25.57 7.93
N LYS A 3 -6.43 -24.32 7.55
CA LYS A 3 -7.08 -23.71 6.40
C LYS A 3 -6.49 -24.43 5.19
N THR A 4 -7.27 -25.30 4.57
CA THR A 4 -6.90 -25.94 3.31
C THR A 4 -6.71 -24.85 2.26
N VAL A 5 -5.47 -24.43 2.05
CA VAL A 5 -5.06 -23.57 0.94
C VAL A 5 -5.12 -24.42 -0.32
N ASN A 6 -6.32 -24.50 -0.90
CA ASN A 6 -6.47 -25.00 -2.27
C ASN A 6 -6.59 -23.79 -3.19
N SER A 7 -5.46 -23.17 -3.52
CA SER A 7 -5.44 -22.05 -4.47
C SER A 7 -4.57 -22.41 -5.67
N ALA A 8 -5.20 -23.01 -6.67
CA ALA A 8 -4.61 -23.17 -8.00
C ALA A 8 -4.17 -21.82 -8.61
N ASP A 9 -4.72 -20.71 -8.10
CA ASP A 9 -4.34 -19.34 -8.40
C ASP A 9 -4.01 -18.58 -7.08
N PRO A 10 -2.72 -18.39 -6.76
CA PRO A 10 -2.27 -17.62 -5.60
C PRO A 10 -2.76 -16.17 -5.60
N VAL A 11 -2.86 -15.52 -6.77
CA VAL A 11 -3.28 -14.13 -6.90
C VAL A 11 -4.74 -13.98 -6.48
N ALA A 12 -5.62 -14.82 -7.02
CA ALA A 12 -7.05 -14.80 -6.68
C ALA A 12 -7.31 -15.08 -5.19
N TRP A 13 -6.51 -15.95 -4.57
CA TRP A 13 -6.62 -16.22 -3.13
C TRP A 13 -6.17 -15.03 -2.27
N VAL A 14 -5.03 -14.40 -2.63
CA VAL A 14 -4.54 -13.22 -1.93
C VAL A 14 -5.53 -12.07 -2.07
N TRP A 15 -6.09 -11.85 -3.26
CA TRP A 15 -7.10 -10.83 -3.50
C TRP A 15 -8.27 -10.94 -2.51
N LYS A 16 -8.89 -12.12 -2.42
CA LYS A 16 -10.01 -12.36 -1.50
C LYS A 16 -9.62 -12.17 -0.04
N THR A 17 -8.39 -12.56 0.30
CA THR A 17 -7.86 -12.40 1.66
C THR A 17 -7.63 -10.94 2.00
N ALA A 18 -7.05 -10.16 1.08
CA ALA A 18 -6.79 -8.73 1.23
C ALA A 18 -8.10 -7.94 1.34
N GLU A 19 -9.05 -8.14 0.42
CA GLU A 19 -10.36 -7.48 0.42
C GLU A 19 -11.07 -7.60 1.77
N GLN A 20 -11.03 -8.79 2.41
CA GLN A 20 -11.60 -8.99 3.74
C GLN A 20 -10.91 -8.19 4.84
N ARG A 21 -9.60 -7.95 4.72
CA ARG A 21 -8.77 -7.22 5.69
C ARG A 21 -8.96 -5.70 5.57
N PHE A 22 -9.32 -5.20 4.40
CA PHE A 22 -9.62 -3.77 4.17
C PHE A 22 -11.04 -3.34 4.55
N ARG A 23 -11.90 -4.25 5.06
CA ARG A 23 -13.29 -3.92 5.46
C ARG A 23 -13.43 -2.81 6.51
N HIS A 24 -12.36 -2.52 7.26
CA HIS A 24 -12.31 -1.48 8.29
C HIS A 24 -11.30 -0.38 7.97
N ALA A 25 -10.79 -0.35 6.74
CA ALA A 25 -9.92 0.72 6.29
C ALA A 25 -10.70 2.03 6.14
N LYS A 26 -10.00 3.15 6.34
CA LYS A 26 -10.56 4.49 6.11
C LYS A 26 -10.64 4.78 4.62
N GLY A 27 -11.56 5.66 4.21
CA GLY A 27 -11.87 5.90 2.79
C GLY A 27 -10.70 6.42 1.97
N SER A 28 -9.78 7.18 2.58
CA SER A 28 -8.57 7.65 1.89
C SER A 28 -7.60 6.51 1.45
N HIS A 29 -7.69 5.34 2.09
CA HIS A 29 -6.81 4.18 1.93
C HIS A 29 -7.60 2.85 1.96
N ASP A 30 -8.83 2.87 1.43
CA ASP A 30 -9.68 1.69 1.41
C ASP A 30 -9.35 0.74 0.25
N TRP A 31 -10.19 -0.27 0.07
CA TRP A 31 -10.01 -1.25 -0.99
C TRP A 31 -10.04 -0.61 -2.39
N ASP A 32 -10.79 0.48 -2.60
CA ASP A 32 -10.88 1.11 -3.91
C ASP A 32 -9.54 1.75 -4.32
N HIS A 33 -8.76 2.27 -3.36
CA HIS A 33 -7.38 2.67 -3.62
C HIS A 33 -6.52 1.50 -4.10
N THR A 34 -6.56 0.37 -3.39
CA THR A 34 -5.82 -0.83 -3.79
C THR A 34 -6.22 -1.31 -5.19
N LEU A 35 -7.52 -1.26 -5.53
CA LEU A 35 -8.00 -1.64 -6.87
C LEU A 35 -7.47 -0.73 -7.99
N ARG A 36 -7.35 0.58 -7.74
CA ARG A 36 -6.79 1.52 -8.73
C ARG A 36 -5.29 1.28 -8.92
N VAL A 37 -4.56 1.06 -7.83
CA VAL A 37 -3.12 0.69 -7.88
C VAL A 37 -2.94 -0.60 -8.66
N ILE A 38 -3.76 -1.63 -8.41
CA ILE A 38 -3.69 -2.90 -9.16
C ILE A 38 -3.90 -2.67 -10.66
N ARG A 39 -4.90 -1.88 -11.07
CA ARG A 39 -5.13 -1.56 -12.49
C ARG A 39 -3.94 -0.87 -13.15
N LEU A 40 -3.25 0.00 -12.41
CA LEU A 40 -2.02 0.63 -12.88
C LEU A 40 -0.88 -0.40 -12.99
N CYS A 41 -0.73 -1.31 -12.02
CA CYS A 41 0.22 -2.41 -12.10
C CYS A 41 -0.06 -3.35 -13.29
N GLU A 42 -1.32 -3.67 -13.58
CA GLU A 42 -1.73 -4.46 -14.76
C GLU A 42 -1.38 -3.77 -16.07
N HIS A 43 -1.36 -2.43 -16.10
CA HIS A 43 -0.97 -1.66 -17.28
C HIS A 43 0.56 -1.59 -17.45
N ILE A 44 1.28 -1.27 -16.37
CA ILE A 44 2.73 -0.98 -16.41
C ILE A 44 3.54 -2.29 -16.40
N GLY A 45 3.14 -3.27 -15.59
CA GLY A 45 3.89 -4.50 -15.36
C GLY A 45 4.27 -5.26 -16.63
N PRO A 46 3.36 -5.50 -17.59
CA PRO A 46 3.70 -6.18 -18.85
C PRO A 46 4.70 -5.41 -19.72
N ILE A 47 4.65 -4.08 -19.70
CA ILE A 47 5.55 -3.19 -20.46
C ILE A 47 6.97 -3.27 -19.89
N GLU A 48 7.09 -3.29 -18.56
CA GLU A 48 8.35 -3.41 -17.83
C GLU A 48 8.85 -4.85 -17.68
N HIS A 49 8.11 -5.83 -18.24
CA HIS A 49 8.40 -7.26 -18.14
C HIS A 49 8.48 -7.80 -16.70
N ALA A 50 7.62 -7.29 -15.81
CA ALA A 50 7.51 -7.71 -14.43
C ALA A 50 6.91 -9.14 -14.28
N ASP A 51 7.29 -9.88 -13.24
CA ASP A 51 6.53 -11.06 -12.79
C ASP A 51 5.17 -10.60 -12.24
N MET A 52 4.14 -10.77 -13.05
CA MET A 52 2.77 -10.37 -12.71
C MET A 52 2.22 -11.09 -11.48
N THR A 53 2.67 -12.30 -11.16
CA THR A 53 2.24 -12.99 -9.94
C THR A 53 2.76 -12.27 -8.70
N VAL A 54 4.05 -11.92 -8.70
CA VAL A 54 4.69 -11.16 -7.62
C VAL A 54 4.06 -9.77 -7.50
N LEU A 55 3.96 -9.06 -8.62
CA LEU A 55 3.48 -7.68 -8.66
C LEU A 55 2.05 -7.56 -8.15
N LEU A 56 1.12 -8.40 -8.63
CA LEU A 56 -0.28 -8.32 -8.25
C LEU A 56 -0.52 -8.75 -6.80
N ILE A 57 0.21 -9.76 -6.30
CA ILE A 57 0.15 -10.14 -4.89
C ILE A 57 0.67 -9.01 -4.00
N ALA A 58 1.80 -8.40 -4.36
CA ALA A 58 2.35 -7.27 -3.62
C ALA A 58 1.38 -6.06 -3.64
N ALA A 59 0.78 -5.75 -4.79
CA ALA A 59 -0.21 -4.68 -4.93
C ALA A 59 -1.45 -4.91 -4.06
N CYS A 60 -1.98 -6.14 -4.01
CA CYS A 60 -3.10 -6.48 -3.12
C CYS A 60 -2.79 -6.27 -1.63
N LEU A 61 -1.52 -6.38 -1.24
CA LEU A 61 -1.10 -6.40 0.16
C LEU A 61 -0.36 -5.12 0.61
N HIS A 62 0.00 -4.22 -0.30
CA HIS A 62 0.94 -3.12 -0.02
C HIS A 62 0.50 -2.25 1.18
N ASP A 63 -0.80 -1.98 1.29
CA ASP A 63 -1.38 -1.13 2.34
C ASP A 63 -2.06 -1.92 3.48
N ILE A 64 -1.90 -3.25 3.55
CA ILE A 64 -2.58 -4.09 4.56
C ILE A 64 -2.20 -3.73 6.01
N GLY A 65 -1.05 -3.07 6.20
CA GLY A 65 -0.59 -2.56 7.48
C GLY A 65 -1.24 -1.23 7.92
N ARG A 66 -2.06 -0.58 7.08
CA ARG A 66 -2.57 0.79 7.35
C ARG A 66 -3.39 0.92 8.61
N TYR A 67 -4.23 -0.07 8.89
CA TYR A 67 -5.00 -0.10 10.14
C TYR A 67 -4.10 0.05 11.37
N HIS A 68 -2.93 -0.60 11.39
CA HIS A 68 -1.99 -0.50 12.51
C HIS A 68 -1.29 0.88 12.57
N GLN A 69 -0.98 1.47 11.42
CA GLN A 69 -0.42 2.82 11.38
C GLN A 69 -1.40 3.85 11.93
N ASP A 70 -2.67 3.76 11.54
CA ASP A 70 -3.71 4.68 12.00
C ASP A 70 -3.98 4.54 13.49
N GLN A 71 -4.09 3.31 14.01
CA GLN A 71 -4.29 3.06 15.45
C GLN A 71 -3.12 3.56 16.32
N SER A 72 -1.92 3.62 15.76
CA SER A 72 -0.72 4.08 16.46
C SER A 72 -0.41 5.56 16.27
N ASN A 73 -1.28 6.31 15.58
CA ASN A 73 -1.05 7.70 15.17
C ASN A 73 0.30 7.88 14.44
N GLY A 74 0.62 6.97 13.52
CA GLY A 74 1.82 7.05 12.70
C GLY A 74 3.11 6.52 13.33
N GLN A 75 3.08 5.95 14.56
CA GLN A 75 4.26 5.36 15.19
C GLN A 75 4.70 4.04 14.55
N ILE A 76 3.73 3.26 14.03
CA ILE A 76 3.99 2.03 13.27
C ILE A 76 3.99 2.37 11.78
N CYS A 77 5.04 1.97 11.07
CA CYS A 77 5.10 2.08 9.61
C CYS A 77 4.24 0.99 8.96
N HIS A 78 3.22 1.37 8.17
CA HIS A 78 2.36 0.39 7.48
C HIS A 78 3.14 -0.47 6.47
N ALA A 79 4.19 0.05 5.82
CA ALA A 79 4.95 -0.73 4.84
C ALA A 79 5.75 -1.85 5.52
N GLU A 80 6.37 -1.57 6.67
CA GLU A 80 7.06 -2.58 7.47
C GLU A 80 6.08 -3.59 8.06
N LYS A 81 4.98 -3.10 8.62
CA LYS A 81 3.96 -3.97 9.20
C LYS A 81 3.26 -4.81 8.13
N GLY A 82 3.00 -4.22 6.97
CA GLY A 82 2.43 -4.88 5.80
C GLY A 82 3.34 -5.95 5.25
N ALA A 83 4.66 -5.73 5.24
CA ALA A 83 5.64 -6.74 4.82
C ALA A 83 5.67 -7.94 5.78
N GLU A 84 5.59 -7.70 7.09
CA GLU A 84 5.45 -8.76 8.11
C GLU A 84 4.15 -9.56 7.88
N MET A 85 3.01 -8.88 7.78
CA MET A 85 1.70 -9.52 7.55
C MET A 85 1.64 -10.26 6.21
N GLY A 86 2.21 -9.67 5.16
CA GLY A 86 2.26 -10.25 3.82
C GLY A 86 3.08 -11.53 3.80
N LYS A 87 4.22 -11.57 4.50
CA LYS A 87 5.03 -12.77 4.66
C LYS A 87 4.23 -13.93 5.24
N ASP A 88 3.45 -13.68 6.28
CA ASP A 88 2.59 -14.70 6.91
C ASP A 88 1.48 -15.16 5.96
N ILE A 89 0.88 -14.25 5.21
CA ILE A 89 -0.21 -14.54 4.26
C ILE A 89 0.26 -15.43 3.10
N ILE A 90 1.47 -15.20 2.57
CA ILE A 90 1.98 -15.91 1.40
C ILE A 90 2.77 -17.18 1.74
N GLN A 91 3.01 -17.44 3.03
CA GLN A 91 3.92 -18.51 3.49
C GLN A 91 3.57 -19.87 2.90
N ASP A 92 2.29 -20.23 2.90
CA ASP A 92 1.79 -21.54 2.46
C ASP A 92 1.34 -21.56 0.99
N LEU A 93 1.52 -20.46 0.25
CA LEU A 93 1.18 -20.41 -1.17
C LEU A 93 2.23 -21.15 -2.01
N PRO A 94 1.82 -21.75 -3.15
CA PRO A 94 2.69 -22.47 -4.07
C PRO A 94 3.53 -21.49 -4.94
N LEU A 95 4.30 -20.62 -4.28
CA LEU A 95 5.20 -19.64 -4.88
C LEU A 95 6.65 -20.05 -4.61
N SER A 96 7.56 -19.69 -5.50
CA SER A 96 9.00 -19.90 -5.27
C SER A 96 9.49 -19.05 -4.10
N SER A 97 10.62 -19.44 -3.51
CA SER A 97 11.26 -18.65 -2.44
C SER A 97 11.62 -17.23 -2.93
N GLU A 98 12.07 -17.11 -4.17
CA GLU A 98 12.42 -15.83 -4.80
C GLU A 98 11.19 -14.92 -4.95
N GLN A 99 10.05 -15.48 -5.41
CA GLN A 99 8.80 -14.75 -5.51
C GLN A 99 8.34 -14.25 -4.14
N LYS A 100 8.38 -15.10 -3.11
CA LYS A 100 7.99 -14.71 -1.75
C LYS A 100 8.87 -13.58 -1.20
N ILE A 101 10.19 -13.65 -1.41
CA ILE A 101 11.13 -12.59 -1.02
C ILE A 101 10.80 -11.29 -1.75
N ASN A 102 10.57 -11.36 -3.06
CA ASN A 102 10.28 -10.18 -3.88
C ASN A 102 8.94 -9.52 -3.52
N ILE A 103 7.89 -10.31 -3.25
CA ILE A 103 6.60 -9.81 -2.75
C ILE A 103 6.80 -8.99 -1.47
N VAL A 104 7.51 -9.56 -0.49
CA VAL A 104 7.76 -8.90 0.81
C VAL A 104 8.60 -7.63 0.62
N HIS A 105 9.59 -7.66 -0.28
CA HIS A 105 10.40 -6.49 -0.63
C HIS A 105 9.57 -5.37 -1.25
N ALA A 106 8.74 -5.69 -2.25
CA ALA A 106 7.87 -4.74 -2.91
C ALA A 106 6.90 -4.08 -1.91
N ILE A 107 6.28 -4.85 -1.02
CA ILE A 107 5.43 -4.32 0.05
C ILE A 107 6.24 -3.42 1.00
N LYS A 108 7.46 -3.81 1.39
CA LYS A 108 8.27 -3.02 2.33
C LYS A 108 8.77 -1.69 1.73
N THR A 109 8.95 -1.63 0.42
CA THR A 109 9.62 -0.52 -0.29
C THR A 109 8.66 0.39 -1.06
N HIS A 110 7.37 0.07 -1.17
CA HIS A 110 6.42 0.87 -1.97
C HIS A 110 6.21 2.31 -1.43
N ARG A 111 6.59 2.58 -0.18
CA ARG A 111 6.36 3.87 0.46
C ARG A 111 7.45 4.88 0.11
N PHE A 112 7.04 6.11 -0.26
CA PHE A 112 7.98 7.22 -0.51
C PHE A 112 8.78 7.64 0.73
N ARG A 113 8.14 7.77 1.89
CA ARG A 113 8.84 8.23 3.11
C ARG A 113 9.55 7.07 3.80
N GLY A 114 10.88 7.11 3.80
CA GLY A 114 11.77 6.13 4.41
C GLY A 114 13.10 6.07 3.67
N SER A 115 13.99 5.15 4.06
CA SER A 115 15.26 4.87 3.36
C SER A 115 15.20 3.59 2.52
N ASN A 116 14.06 2.88 2.52
CA ASN A 116 13.88 1.64 1.78
C ASN A 116 13.65 1.99 0.31
N VAL A 117 14.55 1.55 -0.57
CA VAL A 117 14.50 1.85 -2.00
C VAL A 117 13.96 0.62 -2.74
N PRO A 118 13.02 0.77 -3.69
CA PRO A 118 12.58 -0.33 -4.54
C PRO A 118 13.71 -0.76 -5.49
N GLU A 119 14.11 -2.02 -5.42
CA GLU A 119 15.26 -2.54 -6.18
C GLU A 119 14.85 -3.38 -7.38
N THR A 120 13.85 -4.26 -7.19
CA THR A 120 13.30 -5.15 -8.21
C THR A 120 12.35 -4.41 -9.16
N ILE A 121 12.10 -4.98 -10.34
CA ILE A 121 11.17 -4.40 -11.32
C ILE A 121 9.78 -4.29 -10.69
N GLU A 122 9.31 -5.34 -10.02
CA GLU A 122 8.00 -5.38 -9.38
C GLU A 122 7.86 -4.35 -8.28
N ALA A 123 8.91 -4.14 -7.46
CA ALA A 123 8.91 -3.12 -6.43
C ALA A 123 8.84 -1.71 -7.01
N LYS A 124 9.56 -1.45 -8.12
CA LYS A 124 9.53 -0.15 -8.82
C LYS A 124 8.18 0.11 -9.46
N VAL A 125 7.61 -0.87 -10.15
CA VAL A 125 6.29 -0.76 -10.77
C VAL A 125 5.21 -0.53 -9.70
N LEU A 126 5.24 -1.26 -8.59
CA LEU A 126 4.30 -1.03 -7.49
C LEU A 126 4.47 0.36 -6.88
N PHE A 127 5.71 0.80 -6.66
CA PHE A 127 6.00 2.13 -6.15
C PHE A 127 5.39 3.21 -7.05
N ASP A 128 5.65 3.14 -8.35
CA ASP A 128 5.16 4.12 -9.32
C ASP A 128 3.64 4.09 -9.45
N ALA A 129 3.03 2.90 -9.50
CA ALA A 129 1.57 2.74 -9.53
C ALA A 129 0.89 3.38 -8.32
N ASP A 130 1.45 3.21 -7.12
CA ASP A 130 0.93 3.85 -5.90
C ASP A 130 1.07 5.38 -5.94
N LYS A 131 2.21 5.92 -6.42
CA LYS A 131 2.38 7.39 -6.54
C LYS A 131 1.49 8.00 -7.62
N LEU A 132 1.22 7.27 -8.69
CA LEU A 132 0.30 7.71 -9.73
C LEU A 132 -1.14 7.86 -9.21
N ASP A 133 -1.59 7.02 -8.26
CA ASP A 133 -2.90 7.19 -7.61
C ASP A 133 -2.95 8.33 -6.57
N ALA A 134 -1.80 8.88 -6.19
CA ALA A 134 -1.67 10.03 -5.29
C ALA A 134 -1.67 11.38 -6.02
N ILE A 135 -1.67 11.39 -7.36
CA ILE A 135 -1.69 12.63 -8.16
C ILE A 135 -2.95 12.74 -9.04
N GLY A 136 -3.06 13.85 -9.77
CA GLY A 136 -4.23 14.13 -10.61
C GLY A 136 -5.51 14.34 -9.81
N ALA A 137 -6.66 14.21 -10.47
CA ALA A 137 -7.96 14.50 -9.86
C ALA A 137 -8.27 13.60 -8.65
N VAL A 138 -7.94 12.30 -8.76
CA VAL A 138 -8.11 11.34 -7.65
C VAL A 138 -7.18 11.69 -6.50
N GLY A 139 -5.90 11.97 -6.77
CA GLY A 139 -4.94 12.39 -5.75
C GLY A 139 -5.42 13.60 -4.96
N ILE A 140 -5.89 14.66 -5.65
CA ILE A 140 -6.44 15.86 -4.99
C ILE A 140 -7.62 15.51 -4.08
N ALA A 141 -8.56 14.69 -4.56
CA ALA A 141 -9.72 14.28 -3.76
C ALA A 141 -9.30 13.46 -2.53
N ARG A 142 -8.33 12.54 -2.67
CA ARG A 142 -7.82 11.72 -1.57
C ARG A 142 -7.09 12.55 -0.51
N ALA A 143 -6.28 13.53 -0.91
CA ALA A 143 -5.59 14.42 0.00
C ALA A 143 -6.58 15.19 0.91
N TYR A 144 -7.71 15.65 0.34
CA TYR A 144 -8.77 16.29 1.13
C TYR A 144 -9.56 15.31 2.00
N LEU A 145 -9.82 14.09 1.50
CA LEU A 145 -10.48 13.05 2.28
C LEU A 145 -9.67 12.68 3.52
N PHE A 146 -8.36 12.45 3.36
CA PHE A 146 -7.44 12.18 4.46
C PHE A 146 -7.37 13.34 5.46
N ALA A 147 -7.22 14.58 4.97
CA ALA A 147 -7.21 15.75 5.85
C ALA A 147 -8.51 15.87 6.67
N GLY A 148 -9.65 15.56 6.05
CA GLY A 148 -10.96 15.49 6.72
C GLY A 148 -11.03 14.39 7.79
N GLU A 149 -10.51 13.19 7.49
CA GLU A 149 -10.43 12.07 8.44
C GLU A 149 -9.57 12.37 9.68
N LEU A 150 -8.55 13.22 9.52
CA LEU A 150 -7.70 13.70 10.63
C LEU A 150 -8.29 14.89 11.39
N GLY A 151 -9.31 15.56 10.85
CA GLY A 151 -9.74 16.88 11.33
C GLY A 151 -8.66 17.94 11.14
N ALA A 152 -7.80 17.78 10.13
CA ALA A 152 -6.74 18.71 9.80
C ALA A 152 -7.30 20.00 9.20
N ARG A 153 -6.54 21.09 9.34
CA ARG A 153 -6.90 22.36 8.70
C ARG A 153 -6.67 22.25 7.20
N LEU A 154 -7.46 23.00 6.43
CA LEU A 154 -7.31 23.07 4.99
C LEU A 154 -5.96 23.68 4.57
N HIS A 155 -5.55 24.74 5.28
CA HIS A 155 -4.32 25.47 5.02
C HIS A 155 -3.77 26.07 6.32
N ASN A 156 -2.45 26.08 6.46
CA ASN A 156 -1.74 26.72 7.55
C ASN A 156 -0.79 27.80 6.96
N THR A 157 -1.02 29.06 7.32
CA THR A 157 -0.26 30.22 6.85
C THR A 157 1.04 30.47 7.61
N ASP A 158 1.20 29.87 8.80
CA ASP A 158 2.20 30.28 9.80
C ASP A 158 3.30 29.23 10.02
N ASN A 159 3.16 28.01 9.49
CA ASN A 159 4.13 26.93 9.68
C ASN A 159 4.93 26.60 8.41
N ASN A 160 6.22 26.32 8.60
CA ASN A 160 6.97 25.56 7.62
C ASN A 160 6.40 24.13 7.57
N ILE A 161 5.77 23.79 6.44
CA ILE A 161 5.09 22.51 6.24
C ILE A 161 6.04 21.31 6.45
N GLN A 162 7.34 21.50 6.22
CA GLN A 162 8.35 20.46 6.46
C GLN A 162 8.44 20.05 7.95
N ASN A 163 8.09 20.96 8.87
CA ASN A 163 8.17 20.73 10.33
C ASN A 163 6.86 20.28 10.96
N THR A 164 5.79 20.10 10.17
CA THR A 164 4.50 19.65 10.71
C THR A 164 4.60 18.23 11.27
N LYS A 165 3.90 17.94 12.35
CA LYS A 165 3.85 16.58 12.90
C LYS A 165 2.88 15.74 12.05
N PRO A 166 3.26 14.53 11.58
CA PRO A 166 2.34 13.64 10.90
C PRO A 166 1.09 13.35 11.74
N TYR A 167 -0.06 13.16 11.10
CA TYR A 167 -1.33 12.84 11.77
C TYR A 167 -1.77 13.92 12.78
N SER A 168 -1.37 15.17 12.57
CA SER A 168 -1.77 16.30 13.42
C SER A 168 -2.77 17.21 12.70
N LYS A 169 -3.38 18.13 13.45
CA LYS A 169 -4.26 19.18 12.89
C LYS A 169 -3.56 20.05 11.83
N GLU A 170 -2.22 20.10 11.86
CA GLU A 170 -1.39 20.86 10.94
C GLU A 170 -0.84 20.01 9.79
N ASP A 171 -1.16 18.71 9.73
CA ASP A 171 -0.86 17.82 8.61
C ASP A 171 -1.88 18.04 7.49
N THR A 172 -1.85 19.25 6.92
CA THR A 172 -2.66 19.62 5.76
C THR A 172 -2.31 18.66 4.61
N GLY A 173 -3.24 18.39 3.67
CA GLY A 173 -3.09 17.39 2.59
C GLY A 173 -1.85 17.51 1.66
N TYR A 174 -0.91 18.40 1.96
CA TYR A 174 0.42 18.51 1.37
C TYR A 174 1.25 17.22 1.41
N ARG A 175 1.06 16.35 2.42
CA ARG A 175 1.88 15.15 2.59
C ARG A 175 1.28 13.86 2.02
N GLU A 176 0.05 13.94 1.55
CA GLU A 176 -0.64 12.84 0.86
C GLU A 176 -0.34 12.90 -0.63
#